data_AF-G3IPY4-F1
#
_entry.id   AF-G3IPY4-F1
#
_cell.length_a   1.000
_cell.length_b   1.000
_cell.length_c   1.000
_cell.angle_alpha   90.00
_cell.angle_beta   90.00
_cell.angle_gamma   90.00
#
_symmetry.space_group_name_H-M   'P 1'
#
loop_
_entity.id
_entity.type
_entity.pdbx_description
1 polymer ?
#
loop_
_entity_poly.entity_id
_entity_poly.type
_entity_poly.pdbx_seq_one_letter_code
_entity_poly.pdbx_strand_id
1 'polypeptide(L)' 'MKASGTLREYKVVGSCLPTPKRQTPPLYQMRIFVPNHVVAKSRFWYFVSQLKKMKKSSGEIVYCGQVFEK' A
#
# COMPACT_ATOMS: atom_id res chain seq x y z
N MET A 1 -3.77 14.48 6.13
CA MET A 1 -2.41 13.96 6.45
C MET A 1 -1.54 15.16 6.75
N LYS A 2 -0.93 15.23 7.94
CA LYS A 2 0.01 16.31 8.26
C LYS A 2 1.35 15.97 7.60
N ALA A 3 1.81 16.80 6.67
CA ALA A 3 3.15 16.68 6.10
C ALA A 3 4.16 17.25 7.10
N SER A 4 4.40 16.51 8.19
CA SER A 4 5.41 16.89 9.18
C SER A 4 6.67 16.05 8.97
N GLY A 5 7.79 16.72 8.70
CA GLY A 5 9.11 16.12 8.52
C GLY A 5 9.46 15.79 7.07
N THR A 6 10.69 15.30 6.87
CA THR A 6 11.21 14.89 5.56
C THR A 6 10.45 13.68 5.02
N LEU A 7 9.91 13.81 3.81
CA LEU A 7 9.24 12.71 3.13
C LEU A 7 10.27 11.69 2.66
N ARG A 8 9.94 10.42 2.81
CA ARG A 8 10.70 9.29 2.30
C ARG A 8 9.83 8.55 1.29
N GLU A 9 10.45 8.02 0.26
CA GLU A 9 9.75 7.20 -0.72
C GLU A 9 9.57 5.77 -0.18
N TYR A 10 8.34 5.27 -0.19
CA TYR A 10 8.03 3.87 0.12
C TYR A 10 7.40 3.18 -1.07
N LYS A 11 7.93 2.02 -1.42
CA LYS A 11 7.27 1.05 -2.30
C LYS A 11 6.38 0.15 -1.44
N VAL A 12 5.07 0.23 -1.66
CA VAL A 12 4.08 -0.61 -0.99
C VAL A 12 3.39 -1.48 -2.03
N VAL A 13 3.31 -2.79 -1.76
CA VAL A 13 2.65 -3.78 -2.61
C VAL A 13 1.59 -4.50 -1.79
N GLY A 14 0.38 -4.64 -2.33
CA GLY A 14 -0.70 -5.38 -1.69
C GLY A 14 -1.65 -6.03 -2.67
N SER A 15 -2.42 -7.00 -2.19
CA SER A 15 -3.38 -7.80 -2.94
C SER A 15 -4.66 -8.02 -2.14
N CYS A 16 -5.74 -8.39 -2.83
CA CYS A 16 -6.89 -8.99 -2.15
C CYS A 16 -6.48 -10.33 -1.55
N LEU A 17 -7.21 -10.80 -0.55
CA LEU A 17 -7.06 -12.17 -0.08
C LEU A 17 -7.56 -13.16 -1.14
N PRO A 18 -6.93 -14.34 -1.27
CA PRO A 18 -7.44 -15.40 -2.12
C PRO A 18 -8.87 -15.81 -1.73
N THR A 19 -9.73 -16.01 -2.72
CA THR A 19 -11.10 -16.52 -2.51
C THR A 19 -11.34 -17.72 -3.41
N PRO A 20 -12.31 -18.60 -3.13
CA PRO A 20 -12.61 -19.75 -3.99
C PRO A 20 -12.89 -19.37 -5.45
N LYS A 21 -13.47 -18.19 -5.68
CA LYS A 21 -13.75 -17.64 -7.01
C LYS A 21 -12.52 -17.01 -7.68
N ARG A 22 -11.51 -16.60 -6.91
CA ARG A 22 -10.32 -15.92 -7.40
C ARG A 22 -9.12 -16.29 -6.52
N GLN A 23 -8.44 -17.37 -6.91
CA GLN A 23 -7.33 -17.95 -6.16
C GLN A 23 -6.05 -17.10 -6.27
N THR A 24 -5.86 -16.42 -7.41
CA THR A 24 -4.67 -15.59 -7.70
C THR A 24 -5.07 -14.13 -7.92
N PRO A 25 -5.28 -13.36 -6.83
CA PRO A 25 -5.57 -11.94 -6.94
C PRO A 25 -4.33 -11.17 -7.45
N PRO A 26 -4.53 -10.11 -8.26
CA PRO A 26 -3.44 -9.30 -8.78
C PRO A 26 -2.77 -8.50 -7.68
N LEU A 27 -1.46 -8.29 -7.83
CA LEU A 27 -0.68 -7.42 -6.97
C LEU A 27 -0.77 -5.97 -7.46
N TYR A 28 -1.02 -5.06 -6.53
CA TYR A 28 -1.00 -3.62 -6.78
C TYR A 28 0.20 -2.99 -6.07
N GLN A 29 0.97 -2.22 -6.84
CA GLN A 29 2.14 -1.49 -6.34
C GLN A 29 1.85 0.02 -6.34
N MET A 30 2.27 0.69 -5.27
CA MET A 30 2.27 2.15 -5.18
C MET A 30 3.61 2.67 -4.66
N ARG A 31 4.02 3.83 -5.16
CA ARG A 31 5.11 4.64 -4.60
C ARG A 31 4.46 5.75 -3.76
N ILE A 32 4.77 5.80 -2.47
CA ILE A 32 4.11 6.68 -1.50
C ILE A 32 5.17 7.51 -0.78
N PHE A 33 5.04 8.83 -0.84
CA PHE A 33 5.95 9.78 -0.18
C PHE A 33 5.40 10.17 1.18
N VAL A 34 6.00 9.64 2.25
CA VAL A 34 5.52 9.76 3.64
C VAL A 34 6.70 9.74 4.62
N PRO A 35 6.55 10.26 5.85
CA PRO A 35 7.64 10.28 6.81
C PRO A 35 8.02 8.88 7.35
N ASN A 36 7.07 7.95 7.47
CA ASN A 36 7.31 6.62 8.03
C ASN A 36 6.46 5.52 7.37
N HIS A 37 6.85 4.27 7.61
CA HIS A 37 6.20 3.08 7.04
C HIS A 37 4.76 2.85 7.54
N VAL A 38 4.42 3.29 8.76
CA VAL A 38 3.05 3.15 9.32
C VAL A 38 2.07 4.01 8.52
N VAL A 39 2.46 5.27 8.26
CA VAL A 39 1.70 6.18 7.40
C VAL A 39 1.69 5.66 5.96
N ALA A 40 2.77 5.03 5.48
CA ALA A 40 2.81 4.42 4.14
C ALA A 40 1.70 3.36 3.97
N LYS A 41 1.59 2.42 4.92
CA LYS A 41 0.55 1.38 4.92
C LYS A 41 -0.85 1.99 4.99
N SER A 42 -1.07 2.99 5.84
CA SER A 42 -2.36 3.68 5.94
C SER A 42 -2.75 4.37 4.62
N ARG A 43 -1.80 5.07 3.98
CA ARG A 43 -2.05 5.77 2.71
C ARG A 43 -2.26 4.81 1.56
N PHE A 44 -1.56 3.67 1.54
CA PHE A 44 -1.82 2.60 0.59
C PHE A 44 -3.29 2.16 0.65
N TRP A 45 -3.80 1.84 1.85
CA TRP A 45 -5.20 1.44 2.03
C TRP A 45 -6.19 2.53 1.63
N TYR A 46 -5.88 3.80 1.95
CA TYR A 46 -6.68 4.93 1.53
C TYR A 46 -6.81 5.00 0.01
N PHE A 47 -5.70 4.99 -0.73
CA PHE A 47 -5.74 5.10 -2.19
C PHE A 47 -6.28 3.85 -2.89
N VAL A 48 -5.93 2.64 -2.42
CA VAL A 48 -6.40 1.40 -3.05
C VAL A 48 -7.91 1.19 -2.87
N SER A 49 -8.50 1.71 -1.78
CA SER A 49 -9.94 1.70 -1.57
C SER A 49 -10.69 2.56 -2.59
N GLN A 50 -10.11 3.70 -2.97
CA GLN A 50 -10.66 4.60 -3.97
C GLN A 50 -10.52 4.04 -5.39
N LEU A 51 -9.38 3.41 -5.71
CA LEU A 51 -9.10 2.94 -7.07
C LEU A 51 -9.63 1.54 -7.38
N LYS A 52 -9.60 0.62 -6.42
CA LYS A 52 -9.87 -0.81 -6.64
C LYS A 52 -10.94 -1.39 -5.69
N LYS A 53 -11.60 -0.54 -4.89
CA LYS A 53 -12.61 -0.96 -3.89
C LYS A 53 -12.08 -2.04 -2.92
N MET A 54 -10.76 -2.08 -2.74
CA MET A 54 -10.10 -3.03 -1.84
C MET A 54 -10.00 -2.42 -0.43
N LYS A 55 -10.34 -3.20 0.59
CA LYS A 55 -10.29 -2.78 1.99
C LYS A 55 -9.19 -3.56 2.73
N LYS A 56 -8.70 -2.97 3.84
CA LYS A 56 -7.73 -3.61 4.74
C LYS A 56 -8.21 -4.96 5.28
N SER A 57 -9.52 -5.13 5.48
CA SER A 57 -10.10 -6.39 5.96
C SER A 57 -10.17 -7.49 4.89
N SER A 58 -10.16 -7.12 3.61
CA SER A 58 -10.33 -8.04 2.47
C SER A 58 -9.05 -8.22 1.66
N GLY A 59 -7.92 -7.71 2.17
CA GLY A 59 -6.65 -7.72 1.47
C GLY A 59 -5.49 -7.63 2.44
N GLU A 60 -4.29 -7.83 1.91
CA GLU A 60 -3.05 -7.85 2.66
C GLU A 60 -1.98 -7.00 1.98
N ILE A 61 -1.04 -6.49 2.78
CA ILE A 61 0.16 -5.83 2.28
C ILE A 61 1.26 -6.89 2.23
N VAL A 62 1.67 -7.24 1.02
CA VAL A 62 2.73 -8.23 0.75
C VAL A 62 4.11 -7.65 1.01
N TYR A 63 4.30 -6.36 0.68
CA TYR A 63 5.59 -5.70 0.85
C TYR A 63 5.41 -4.21 1.20
N CYS A 64 6.27 -3.70 2.08
CA CYS A 64 6.37 -2.29 2.39
C CYS A 64 7.82 -1.96 2.73
N GLY A 65 8.53 -1.31 1.81
CA GLY A 65 9.94 -0.96 1.99
C GLY A 65 10.25 0.45 1.50
N GLN A 66 11.22 1.09 2.15
CA GLN A 66 11.73 2.38 1.73
C GLN A 66 12.56 2.22 0.45
N VAL A 67 12.38 3.12 -0.50
CA VAL A 67 13.20 3.22 -1.72
C VAL A 67 14.14 4.41 -1.53
N PHE A 68 15.41 4.20 -1.81
CA PHE A 68 16.43 5.24 -1.81
C PHE A 68 16.76 5.62 -3.26
N GLU A 69 17.00 6.91 -3.49
CA GLU A 69 17.51 7.38 -4.79
C GLU A 69 18.88 6.76 -5.07
N LYS A 70 19.16 6.55 -6.37
CA LYS A 70 20.45 6.01 -6.84
C LYS A 70 21.42 7.14 -7.14
#